data_AF-A0A8T3NXH9-F1
#
_entry.id   AF-A0A8T3NXH9-F1
#
_cell.length_a   1.000
_cell.length_b   1.000
_cell.length_c   1.000
_cell.angle_alpha   90.00
_cell.angle_beta   90.00
_cell.angle_gamma   90.00
#
_symmetry.space_group_name_H-M   'P 1'
#
loop_
_entity.id
_entity.type
_entity.pdbx_description
1 polymer ?
#
loop_
_entity_poly.entity_id
_entity_poly.type
_entity_poly.pdbx_seq_one_letter_code
_entity_poly.pdbx_strand_id
1 'polypeptide(L)' 'MFDALSVRLRDNLGRLTGRGTITEADVDSAMREVRLALLEADVNFRVVKDFVAR' A
#
# COMPACT_ATOMS: atom_id res chain seq x y z
N MET A 1 2.64 -16.27 -11.27
CA MET A 1 1.38 -15.48 -11.44
C MET A 1 1.29 -14.34 -10.40
N PHE A 2 1.67 -14.56 -9.14
CA PHE A 2 1.71 -13.52 -8.10
C PHE A 2 3.02 -12.69 -8.06
N ASP A 3 3.93 -12.90 -9.01
CA ASP A 3 5.23 -12.20 -9.03
C ASP A 3 5.10 -10.70 -9.24
N ALA A 4 4.19 -10.27 -10.13
CA ALA A 4 3.95 -8.84 -10.37
C ALA A 4 3.44 -8.12 -9.11
N LEU A 5 2.58 -8.78 -8.33
CA LEU A 5 2.09 -8.28 -7.05
C LEU A 5 3.20 -8.27 -5.98
N SER A 6 3.99 -9.34 -5.94
CA SER A 6 5.08 -9.50 -4.98
C SER A 6 6.19 -8.46 -5.16
N VAL A 7 6.51 -8.12 -6.41
CA VAL A 7 7.48 -7.06 -6.73
C VAL A 7 6.96 -5.69 -6.29
N ARG A 8 5.71 -5.35 -6.62
CA ARG A 8 5.12 -4.05 -6.22
C ARG A 8 4.97 -3.89 -4.71
N LEU A 9 4.67 -4.96 -3.99
CA LEU A 9 4.59 -4.94 -2.53
C LEU A 9 5.96 -4.72 -1.89
N ARG A 10 7.01 -5.41 -2.36
CA ARG A 10 8.37 -5.21 -1.84
C ARG A 10 8.88 -3.80 -2.07
N ASP A 11 8.59 -3.21 -3.23
CA ASP A 11 9.07 -1.87 -3.57
C ASP A 11 8.40 -0.80 -2.70
N ASN A 12 7.09 -0.91 -2.45
CA ASN A 12 6.36 -0.02 -1.55
C ASN A 12 6.77 -0.19 -0.08
N LEU A 13 6.89 -1.43 0.40
CA LEU A 13 7.36 -1.70 1.77
C LEU A 13 8.82 -1.27 1.97
N GLY A 14 9.65 -1.35 0.92
CA GLY A 14 11.02 -0.86 0.89
C GLY A 14 11.13 0.66 1.03
N ARG A 15 10.11 1.40 0.62
CA ARG A 15 10.06 2.87 0.81
C ARG A 15 9.67 3.29 2.23
N LEU A 16 9.03 2.39 2.97
CA LEU A 16 8.60 2.60 4.35
C LEU A 16 9.65 2.09 5.35
N THR A 17 10.44 1.09 4.96
CA THR A 17 11.58 0.58 5.74
C THR A 17 12.84 1.43 5.46
N GLY A 18 13.58 1.80 6.50
CA GLY A 18 14.80 2.63 6.38
C GLY A 18 14.64 4.12 6.70
N ARG A 19 13.41 4.62 6.89
CA ARG A 19 13.15 5.94 7.47
C ARG A 19 13.09 5.79 9.00
N GLY A 20 14.09 6.31 9.71
CA GLY A 20 14.23 6.16 11.17
C GLY A 20 13.04 6.67 11.98
N THR A 21 12.26 7.60 11.42
CA THR A 21 10.98 8.06 11.99
C THR A 21 10.01 8.33 10.84
N ILE A 22 8.80 7.82 10.95
CA ILE A 22 7.73 8.03 9.97
C ILE A 22 6.69 8.93 10.63
N THR A 23 6.24 9.98 9.95
CA THR A 23 5.18 10.86 10.48
C THR A 23 3.80 10.34 10.11
N GLU A 24 2.79 10.73 10.86
CA GLU A 24 1.39 10.36 10.59
C GLU A 24 0.94 10.82 9.19
N ALA A 25 1.45 11.98 8.73
CA ALA A 25 1.22 12.49 7.38
C ALA A 25 1.84 11.61 6.28
N ASP A 26 3.04 11.05 6.52
CA ASP A 26 3.68 10.12 5.58
C ASP A 26 2.89 8.82 5.47
N VAL A 27 2.37 8.32 6.59
CA VAL A 27 1.54 7.10 6.64
C VAL A 27 0.23 7.33 5.89
N ASP A 28 -0.45 8.45 6.13
CA ASP A 28 -1.70 8.79 5.45
C ASP A 28 -1.52 8.91 3.93
N SER A 29 -0.44 9.58 3.50
CA SER A 29 -0.10 9.69 2.08
C SER A 29 0.16 8.32 1.46
N ALA A 30 0.95 7.47 2.12
CA ALA A 30 1.27 6.13 1.64
C ALA A 30 0.02 5.24 1.57
N MET A 31 -0.86 5.28 2.58
CA MET A 31 -2.10 4.51 2.61
C MET A 31 -3.08 4.94 1.51
N ARG A 32 -3.02 6.21 1.09
CA ARG A 32 -3.79 6.71 -0.06
C ARG A 32 -3.29 6.14 -1.38
N GLU A 33 -1.98 6.09 -1.58
CA GLU A 33 -1.36 5.47 -2.76
C GLU A 33 -1.65 3.97 -2.82
N VAL A 34 -1.53 3.26 -1.68
CA VAL A 34 -1.86 1.83 -1.59
C VAL A 34 -3.33 1.57 -1.95
N ARG A 35 -4.26 2.42 -1.49
CA ARG A 35 -5.67 2.32 -1.84
C ARG A 35 -5.91 2.43 -3.34
N LEU A 36 -5.28 3.40 -3.99
CA LEU A 36 -5.39 3.60 -5.44
C LEU A 36 -4.82 2.41 -6.21
N ALA A 37 -3.62 1.96 -5.84
CA ALA A 37 -2.96 0.82 -6.49
C ALA A 37 -3.77 -0.48 -6.37
N LEU A 38 -4.48 -0.70 -5.26
CA LEU A 38 -5.37 -1.84 -5.10
C LEU A 38 -6.59 -1.75 -6.00
N LEU A 39 -7.19 -0.57 -6.14
CA LEU A 39 -8.33 -0.37 -7.05
C LEU A 39 -7.94 -0.50 -8.52
N GLU A 40 -6.76 -0.01 -8.91
CA GLU A 40 -6.22 -0.17 -10.27
C GLU A 40 -5.88 -1.63 -10.62
N ALA A 41 -5.63 -2.46 -9.61
CA ALA A 41 -5.37 -3.89 -9.77
C ALA A 41 -6.66 -4.74 -9.79
N ASP A 42 -7.82 -4.13 -10.00
CA ASP A 42 -9.15 -4.78 -9.99
C ASP A 42 -9.48 -5.50 -8.67
N VAL A 43 -8.95 -5.00 -7.54
CA VAL A 43 -9.30 -5.55 -6.21
C VAL A 43 -10.67 -5.03 -5.78
N ASN A 44 -11.49 -5.92 -5.19
CA ASN A 44 -12.82 -5.57 -4.71
C ASN A 44 -12.78 -4.43 -3.69
N PHE A 45 -13.62 -3.41 -3.90
CA PHE A 45 -13.70 -2.23 -3.04
C PHE A 45 -13.90 -2.55 -1.54
N ARG A 46 -14.67 -3.59 -1.20
CA ARG A 46 -14.86 -4.00 0.22
C ARG A 46 -13.54 -4.45 0.85
N VAL A 47 -12.75 -5.22 0.11
CA VAL A 47 -11.43 -5.69 0.54
C VAL A 47 -10.47 -4.52 0.70
N VAL A 48 -10.46 -3.59 -0.26
CA VAL A 48 -9.61 -2.39 -0.19
C VAL A 48 -9.98 -1.51 1.01
N LYS A 49 -11.27 -1.32 1.26
CA LYS A 49 -11.75 -0.53 2.40
C LYS A 49 -11.35 -1.17 3.73
N ASP A 50 -11.51 -2.48 3.87
CA ASP A 50 -11.16 -3.20 5.10
C ASP A 50 -9.64 -3.25 5.31
N PHE A 51 -8.87 -3.30 4.22
CA PHE A 51 -7.40 -3.29 4.26
C PHE A 51 -6.84 -1.96 4.75
N VAL A 52 -7.41 -0.83 4.33
CA VAL A 52 -6.92 0.52 4.73
C VAL A 52 -7.49 0.96 6.08
N ALA A 53 -8.54 0.31 6.59
CA ALA A 53 -9.14 0.61 7.89
C ALA A 53 -8.48 -0.13 9.07
N ARG A 54 -7.55 -1.06 8.79
CA ARG A 54 -6.75 -1.80 9.79
C ARG A 54 -5.34 -1.23 9.86
#